data_AF-A0A081NK46-F1
#
_entry.id   AF-A0A081NK46-F1
#
_cell.length_a   1.000
_cell.length_b   1.000
_cell.length_c   1.000
_cell.angle_alpha   90.00
_cell.angle_beta   90.00
_cell.angle_gamma   90.00
#
_symmetry.space_group_name_H-M   'P 1'
#
loop_
_entity.id
_entity.type
_entity.pdbx_description
1 polymer ?
#
loop_
_entity_poly.entity_id
_entity_poly.type
_entity_poly.pdbx_seq_one_letter_code
_entity_poly.pdbx_strand_id
1 'polypeptide(L)'
;MSTGAGSVGGQSPIQTDQLGSHGIVEKPRPKAQGLNRSIEARNHPNYLPPPPPSHGRSQQSVPPDTSVHDRKSEVVEGKKQVGTESSGSTSPAKETTERTLKQKVAHVFGELKRFFKHENWKPVPRELIDGVHSTSLKRDLTARNEKVEALAELKEKGNGLEKKLVDFDKKFSKSLELYETVGAPPKRGKFPAPDGKTYDFSKAELFGDRKEMMAKFRAAFDKDAGFQSYDADRRELRRIRGTEDEPGKRAELKQEIRALSQTLKPRIDAAVAKEAEFRHTKVDREVESVQRKADAEVRQKWTEYRTELKALGEAVGAKKEALAVQKMEHEQRKDYEIPALKAKLKGIKKMRRQRLAEINDNKRLSPEHKQQAKARVEVSFKKLRANLEGQLERMESKVEAHSSDRKALKKEYHQAVDAQAKASKGKDFRKGVEEVREQQVKEEKSALKKHKAVPKEVEQERAAIRKGLQGRMNSTGIKGH
;
A
#
# COMPACT_ATOMS: atom_id res chain seq x y z
N MET A 1 -32.99 31.33 -40.10
CA MET A 1 -31.82 31.23 -41.02
C MET A 1 -30.74 30.51 -40.23
N SER A 2 -30.51 29.20 -40.44
CA SER A 2 -29.78 28.58 -41.57
C SER A 2 -28.37 29.17 -41.68
N THR A 3 -27.24 28.47 -41.70
CA THR A 3 -26.89 27.04 -41.85
C THR A 3 -25.36 26.95 -41.65
N GLY A 4 -24.83 25.89 -41.04
CA GLY A 4 -23.99 24.91 -41.77
C GLY A 4 -22.50 25.08 -41.41
N ALA A 5 -21.63 24.10 -41.13
CA ALA A 5 -21.47 22.67 -41.45
C ALA A 5 -20.18 22.46 -42.25
N GLY A 6 -19.48 21.36 -41.92
CA GLY A 6 -18.30 20.79 -42.62
C GLY A 6 -17.24 20.38 -41.60
N SER A 7 -17.07 19.12 -41.14
CA SER A 7 -17.25 17.77 -41.71
C SER A 7 -16.39 17.47 -42.94
N VAL A 8 -15.30 16.69 -42.74
CA VAL A 8 -14.86 15.52 -43.52
C VAL A 8 -13.84 14.77 -42.62
N GLY A 9 -14.03 13.51 -42.19
CA GLY A 9 -13.87 12.27 -42.97
C GLY A 9 -12.54 11.59 -42.54
N GLY A 10 -12.42 10.29 -42.26
CA GLY A 10 -13.26 9.17 -42.61
C GLY A 10 -12.95 7.91 -41.78
N GLN A 11 -13.70 6.88 -42.12
CA GLN A 11 -13.99 5.67 -41.37
C GLN A 11 -12.92 4.56 -41.51
N SER A 12 -12.93 3.68 -40.50
CA SER A 12 -12.42 2.30 -40.35
C SER A 12 -12.86 1.34 -41.50
N PRO A 13 -12.67 -0.02 -41.52
CA PRO A 13 -12.33 -0.97 -40.42
C PRO A 13 -11.57 -2.30 -40.81
N ILE A 14 -11.47 -3.25 -39.85
CA ILE A 14 -11.32 -4.74 -39.98
C ILE A 14 -9.86 -5.24 -40.22
N GLN A 15 -9.24 -6.28 -39.62
CA GLN A 15 -9.64 -7.58 -39.01
C GLN A 15 -8.53 -8.14 -38.08
N THR A 16 -8.92 -9.16 -37.29
CA THR A 16 -8.17 -10.19 -36.51
C THR A 16 -7.05 -10.89 -37.32
N ASP A 17 -5.97 -11.52 -36.80
CA ASP A 17 -5.82 -12.55 -35.75
C ASP A 17 -4.30 -12.82 -35.47
N GLN A 18 -4.02 -13.28 -34.23
CA GLN A 18 -3.04 -14.31 -33.78
C GLN A 18 -1.52 -14.35 -34.12
N LEU A 19 -0.77 -14.55 -33.01
CA LEU A 19 0.42 -15.40 -32.75
C LEU A 19 1.86 -14.91 -33.06
N GLY A 20 2.74 -15.13 -32.06
CA GLY A 20 4.21 -15.14 -32.14
C GLY A 20 4.88 -14.13 -31.18
N SER A 21 5.21 -14.47 -29.93
CA SER A 21 6.41 -15.19 -29.47
C SER A 21 7.75 -14.52 -29.79
N HIS A 22 8.56 -14.31 -28.74
CA HIS A 22 9.98 -13.87 -28.66
C HIS A 22 10.19 -12.34 -28.62
N GLY A 23 10.92 -11.74 -27.66
CA GLY A 23 11.72 -12.26 -26.55
C GLY A 23 11.96 -11.12 -25.57
N ILE A 24 11.69 -11.35 -24.29
CA ILE A 24 12.02 -10.42 -23.21
C ILE A 24 13.53 -10.48 -23.06
N VAL A 25 14.23 -9.40 -23.43
CA VAL A 25 15.64 -9.21 -23.11
C VAL A 25 15.73 -9.14 -21.58
N GLU A 26 16.12 -10.25 -20.96
CA GLU A 26 16.45 -10.34 -19.54
C GLU A 26 17.62 -9.38 -19.26
N LYS A 27 17.30 -8.21 -18.72
CA LYS A 27 18.27 -7.44 -17.93
C LYS A 27 18.48 -8.20 -16.62
N PRO A 28 19.70 -8.62 -16.25
CA PRO A 28 19.94 -9.25 -14.97
C PRO A 28 19.62 -8.24 -13.86
N ARG A 29 18.64 -8.57 -13.00
CA ARG A 29 18.36 -7.81 -11.79
C ARG A 29 19.51 -7.98 -10.80
N PRO A 30 19.89 -6.93 -10.06
CA PRO A 30 20.95 -7.02 -9.06
C PRO A 30 20.50 -7.96 -7.94
N LYS A 31 21.35 -8.95 -7.63
CA LYS A 31 21.18 -9.84 -6.48
C LYS A 31 21.14 -9.01 -5.19
N ALA A 32 20.39 -9.49 -4.20
CA ALA A 32 20.17 -8.93 -2.86
C ALA A 32 21.43 -8.85 -1.96
N GLN A 33 22.59 -8.54 -2.52
CA GLN A 33 23.80 -8.17 -1.77
C GLN A 33 23.82 -6.66 -1.43
N GLY A 34 22.91 -5.86 -2.01
CA GLY A 34 22.89 -4.40 -1.85
C GLY A 34 22.41 -3.89 -0.49
N LEU A 35 21.58 -4.65 0.23
CA LEU A 35 21.02 -4.22 1.52
C LEU A 35 22.04 -4.30 2.67
N ASN A 36 22.88 -5.35 2.70
CA ASN A 36 23.93 -5.45 3.73
C ASN A 36 25.13 -4.53 3.44
N ARG A 37 25.54 -4.38 2.17
CA ARG A 37 26.66 -3.49 1.81
C ARG A 37 26.34 -1.99 1.93
N SER A 38 25.07 -1.59 1.75
CA SER A 38 24.69 -0.16 1.85
C SER A 38 24.67 0.36 3.28
N ILE A 39 24.55 -0.52 4.28
CA ILE A 39 24.51 -0.14 5.70
C ILE A 39 25.93 0.09 6.26
N GLU A 40 26.93 -0.68 5.82
CA GLU A 40 28.32 -0.56 6.33
C GLU A 40 29.10 0.60 5.70
N ALA A 41 28.88 0.93 4.43
CA ALA A 41 29.62 2.01 3.76
C ALA A 41 29.14 3.44 4.13
N ARG A 42 27.97 3.59 4.78
CA ARG A 42 27.29 4.89 4.97
C ARG A 42 27.35 5.47 6.38
N ASN A 43 27.97 4.76 7.33
CA ASN A 43 28.18 5.24 8.70
C ASN A 43 29.43 6.13 8.88
N HIS A 44 30.00 6.68 7.79
CA HIS A 44 31.10 7.63 7.91
C HIS A 44 30.57 9.06 8.14
N PRO A 45 31.00 9.75 9.22
CA PRO A 45 30.50 11.08 9.59
C PRO A 45 30.92 12.23 8.65
N ASN A 46 31.49 11.92 7.48
CA ASN A 46 32.00 12.90 6.51
C ASN A 46 31.49 12.69 5.07
N TYR A 47 30.44 11.90 4.86
CA TYR A 47 29.89 11.70 3.52
C TYR A 47 29.03 12.89 3.07
N LEU A 48 29.68 13.91 2.50
CA LEU A 48 29.00 14.86 1.61
C LEU A 48 28.78 14.15 0.26
N PRO A 49 27.57 14.22 -0.32
CA PRO A 49 27.36 13.68 -1.66
C PRO A 49 28.25 14.45 -2.65
N PRO A 50 28.92 13.75 -3.61
CA PRO A 50 29.71 14.43 -4.62
C PRO A 50 28.81 15.37 -5.44
N PRO A 51 29.31 16.54 -5.85
CA PRO A 51 28.57 17.42 -6.76
C PRO A 51 28.24 16.67 -8.07
N PRO A 52 27.12 17.00 -8.72
CA PRO A 52 26.76 16.35 -9.99
C PRO A 52 27.87 16.56 -11.04
N PRO A 53 28.18 15.55 -11.87
CA PRO A 53 29.31 15.62 -12.78
C PRO A 53 29.08 16.66 -13.89
N SER A 54 30.14 17.36 -14.28
CA SER A 54 30.14 18.20 -15.48
C SER A 54 30.02 17.34 -16.73
N HIS A 55 29.15 17.73 -17.65
CA HIS A 55 29.02 17.13 -18.98
C HIS A 55 30.38 17.00 -19.68
N GLY A 56 30.76 15.78 -20.09
CA GLY A 56 31.87 15.56 -21.03
C GLY A 56 32.65 14.24 -20.88
N ARG A 57 32.41 13.30 -21.82
CA ARG A 57 33.26 12.20 -22.32
C ARG A 57 34.53 11.76 -21.53
N SER A 58 34.64 10.46 -21.23
CA SER A 58 35.42 9.48 -22.03
C SER A 58 35.42 8.09 -21.35
N GLN A 59 35.44 7.05 -22.18
CA GLN A 59 35.57 5.64 -21.79
C GLN A 59 36.99 5.33 -21.30
N GLN A 60 37.13 4.38 -20.37
CA GLN A 60 38.20 3.38 -20.36
C GLN A 60 37.89 2.20 -19.41
N SER A 61 38.57 1.09 -19.66
CA SER A 61 38.15 -0.31 -19.47
C SER A 61 38.90 -1.01 -18.32
N VAL A 62 38.18 -1.85 -17.53
CA VAL A 62 38.44 -3.26 -17.08
C VAL A 62 39.91 -3.73 -16.86
N PRO A 63 40.30 -4.43 -15.74
CA PRO A 63 40.01 -5.88 -15.59
C PRO A 63 39.69 -6.45 -14.19
N PRO A 64 39.20 -7.72 -14.15
CA PRO A 64 38.71 -8.41 -12.95
C PRO A 64 39.78 -9.31 -12.34
N ASP A 65 39.72 -9.52 -11.01
CA ASP A 65 40.50 -10.56 -10.35
C ASP A 65 39.61 -11.60 -9.65
N THR A 66 39.93 -12.85 -9.96
CA THR A 66 39.41 -14.11 -9.44
C THR A 66 40.08 -14.49 -8.13
N SER A 67 39.36 -15.12 -7.18
CA SER A 67 39.98 -16.09 -6.29
C SER A 67 39.04 -17.25 -5.94
N VAL A 68 39.52 -18.44 -6.27
CA VAL A 68 39.02 -19.78 -6.01
C VAL A 68 39.43 -20.22 -4.58
N HIS A 69 38.79 -21.30 -4.08
CA HIS A 69 39.04 -22.11 -2.86
C HIS A 69 37.94 -21.95 -1.78
N ASP A 70 37.42 -22.98 -1.12
CA ASP A 70 37.56 -24.43 -1.31
C ASP A 70 36.41 -25.18 -0.65
N ARG A 71 36.18 -26.40 -1.11
CA ARG A 71 35.22 -27.39 -0.57
C ARG A 71 35.62 -27.83 0.85
N LYS A 72 34.62 -28.20 1.67
CA LYS A 72 34.66 -29.47 2.43
C LYS A 72 33.28 -29.84 2.97
N SER A 73 32.79 -30.95 2.41
CA SER A 73 31.73 -31.82 2.89
C SER A 73 32.26 -32.73 4.00
N GLU A 74 31.45 -32.99 5.03
CA GLU A 74 31.67 -34.15 5.91
C GLU A 74 30.33 -34.81 6.25
N VAL A 75 30.20 -36.06 5.83
CA VAL A 75 29.21 -37.07 6.21
C VAL A 75 30.04 -38.30 6.56
N VAL A 76 29.94 -38.83 7.78
CA VAL A 76 30.15 -40.26 8.18
C VAL A 76 29.53 -40.37 9.60
N GLU A 77 28.41 -41.06 9.84
CA GLU A 77 28.17 -42.52 9.96
C GLU A 77 28.66 -43.16 11.29
N GLY A 78 27.72 -43.75 12.05
CA GLY A 78 27.86 -45.15 12.50
C GLY A 78 28.22 -45.51 13.95
N LYS A 79 27.25 -46.23 14.59
CA LYS A 79 27.37 -47.41 15.49
C LYS A 79 27.69 -47.18 16.99
N LYS A 80 26.74 -47.51 17.89
CA LYS A 80 26.44 -48.81 18.59
C LYS A 80 27.39 -49.07 19.79
N GLN A 81 27.05 -49.63 20.96
CA GLN A 81 25.85 -50.20 21.59
C GLN A 81 26.28 -50.70 23.01
N VAL A 82 25.30 -50.97 23.89
CA VAL A 82 25.31 -51.93 25.04
C VAL A 82 25.71 -51.43 26.44
N GLY A 83 24.76 -51.62 27.36
CA GLY A 83 24.90 -51.59 28.82
C GLY A 83 23.57 -51.99 29.46
N THR A 84 23.29 -53.29 29.43
CA THR A 84 22.11 -54.01 29.93
C THR A 84 22.15 -54.21 31.44
N GLU A 85 21.03 -53.99 32.14
CA GLU A 85 20.68 -54.76 33.35
C GLU A 85 19.17 -55.09 33.39
N SER A 86 18.91 -56.38 33.63
CA SER A 86 17.64 -57.10 33.86
C SER A 86 17.03 -56.68 35.21
N SER A 87 15.78 -56.91 35.63
CA SER A 87 14.79 -57.96 35.38
C SER A 87 13.45 -57.52 35.99
N GLY A 88 12.33 -57.86 35.36
CA GLY A 88 10.99 -57.62 35.92
C GLY A 88 9.90 -58.22 35.05
N SER A 89 9.95 -59.53 34.88
CA SER A 89 8.99 -60.35 34.13
C SER A 89 7.59 -60.30 34.75
N THR A 90 6.62 -59.79 34.00
CA THR A 90 5.25 -60.32 33.96
C THR A 90 4.68 -60.03 32.56
N SER A 91 4.69 -61.05 31.70
CA SER A 91 3.79 -61.05 30.54
C SER A 91 2.36 -61.22 31.03
N PRO A 92 1.41 -60.48 30.43
CA PRO A 92 0.16 -61.11 30.07
C PRO A 92 -0.02 -61.02 28.55
N ALA A 93 -0.20 -62.20 27.97
CA ALA A 93 -0.77 -62.52 26.67
C ALA A 93 -0.84 -61.39 25.63
N LYS A 94 -0.02 -61.52 24.58
CA LYS A 94 -0.40 -61.06 23.23
C LYS A 94 -1.70 -61.79 22.85
N GLU A 95 -2.84 -61.18 23.14
CA GLU A 95 -4.07 -61.49 22.44
C GLU A 95 -3.95 -60.89 21.03
N THR A 96 -3.26 -61.60 20.13
CA THR A 96 -3.46 -61.42 18.70
C THR A 96 -4.83 -61.99 18.37
N THR A 97 -5.88 -61.26 18.70
CA THR A 97 -7.15 -61.41 18.01
C THR A 97 -6.93 -60.88 16.61
N GLU A 98 -6.51 -61.77 15.70
CA GLU A 98 -6.70 -61.53 14.27
C GLU A 98 -8.17 -61.22 14.06
N ARG A 99 -8.48 -59.93 13.91
CA ARG A 99 -9.80 -59.50 13.47
C ARG A 99 -10.11 -60.30 12.22
N THR A 100 -11.15 -61.12 12.30
CA THR A 100 -11.66 -61.88 11.14
C THR A 100 -11.86 -60.92 9.97
N LEU A 101 -11.77 -61.38 8.73
CA LEU A 101 -11.92 -60.53 7.54
C LEU A 101 -13.19 -59.66 7.64
N LYS A 102 -14.28 -60.20 8.20
CA LYS A 102 -15.52 -59.46 8.50
C LYS A 102 -15.34 -58.32 9.51
N GLN A 103 -14.55 -58.48 10.57
CA GLN A 103 -14.24 -57.42 11.53
C GLN A 103 -13.27 -56.37 10.95
N LYS A 104 -12.29 -56.76 10.13
CA LYS A 104 -11.43 -55.81 9.41
C LYS A 104 -12.25 -55.00 8.42
N VAL A 105 -13.12 -55.64 7.64
CA VAL A 105 -14.04 -54.99 6.70
C VAL A 105 -15.04 -54.10 7.46
N ALA A 106 -15.65 -54.56 8.54
CA ALA A 106 -16.59 -53.75 9.34
C ALA A 106 -15.91 -52.57 10.04
N HIS A 107 -14.65 -52.71 10.46
CA HIS A 107 -13.86 -51.61 11.02
C HIS A 107 -13.51 -50.58 9.93
N VAL A 108 -13.02 -51.03 8.78
CA VAL A 108 -12.71 -50.16 7.62
C VAL A 108 -13.97 -49.48 7.09
N PHE A 109 -15.09 -50.20 6.98
CA PHE A 109 -16.39 -49.62 6.62
C PHE A 109 -16.94 -48.71 7.72
N GLY A 110 -16.72 -49.03 9.00
CA GLY A 110 -17.10 -48.18 10.13
C GLY A 110 -16.30 -46.88 10.17
N GLU A 111 -15.01 -46.94 9.84
CA GLU A 111 -14.13 -45.79 9.66
C GLU A 111 -14.51 -45.00 8.41
N LEU A 112 -14.73 -45.64 7.26
CA LEU A 112 -15.26 -45.00 6.05
C LEU A 112 -16.59 -44.31 6.34
N LYS A 113 -17.54 -44.99 6.99
CA LYS A 113 -18.87 -44.45 7.29
C LYS A 113 -18.77 -43.26 8.24
N ARG A 114 -17.84 -43.26 9.21
CA ARG A 114 -17.50 -42.09 10.04
C ARG A 114 -16.80 -40.99 9.23
N PHE A 115 -15.94 -41.33 8.28
CA PHE A 115 -15.28 -40.41 7.35
C PHE A 115 -16.30 -39.66 6.49
N PHE A 116 -17.28 -40.38 5.92
CA PHE A 116 -18.37 -39.80 5.11
C PHE A 116 -19.45 -39.07 5.93
N LYS A 117 -19.69 -39.47 7.19
CA LYS A 117 -20.65 -38.79 8.10
C LYS A 117 -20.12 -37.51 8.73
N HIS A 118 -18.80 -37.33 8.86
CA HIS A 118 -18.21 -36.24 9.65
C HIS A 118 -17.26 -35.29 8.90
N GLU A 119 -17.22 -35.32 7.56
CA GLU A 119 -16.63 -34.23 6.75
C GLU A 119 -17.41 -32.92 7.03
N ASN A 120 -17.01 -32.21 8.09
CA ASN A 120 -17.43 -30.84 8.33
C ASN A 120 -16.58 -29.94 7.43
N TRP A 121 -17.08 -29.76 6.21
CA TRP A 121 -16.61 -28.74 5.29
C TRP A 121 -16.78 -27.36 5.95
N LYS A 122 -15.67 -26.64 6.13
CA LYS A 122 -15.68 -25.27 6.65
C LYS A 122 -15.25 -24.32 5.54
N PRO A 123 -15.89 -23.15 5.41
CA PRO A 123 -15.40 -22.13 4.49
C PRO A 123 -13.99 -21.68 4.89
N VAL A 124 -13.17 -21.37 3.91
CA VAL A 124 -11.89 -20.70 4.13
C VAL A 124 -12.19 -19.25 4.55
N PRO A 125 -11.58 -18.73 5.64
CA PRO A 125 -11.78 -17.35 6.07
C PRO A 125 -11.55 -16.35 4.94
N ARG A 126 -12.45 -15.37 4.82
CA ARG A 126 -12.44 -14.41 3.70
C ARG A 126 -11.18 -13.55 3.67
N GLU A 127 -10.66 -13.20 4.84
CA GLU A 127 -9.37 -12.49 5.00
C GLU A 127 -8.20 -13.23 4.33
N LEU A 128 -8.16 -14.57 4.44
CA LEU A 128 -7.13 -15.39 3.80
C LEU A 128 -7.33 -15.49 2.29
N ILE A 129 -8.57 -15.44 1.82
CA ILE A 129 -8.88 -15.42 0.37
C ILE A 129 -8.50 -14.06 -0.23
N ASP A 130 -8.77 -12.98 0.49
CA ASP A 130 -8.43 -11.62 0.07
C ASP A 130 -6.93 -11.35 0.10
N GLY A 131 -6.19 -12.02 0.99
CA GLY A 131 -4.72 -11.98 1.06
C GLY A 131 -3.99 -12.73 -0.05
N VAL A 132 -4.70 -13.49 -0.90
CA VAL A 132 -4.11 -14.18 -2.06
C VAL A 132 -4.01 -13.23 -3.25
N HIS A 133 -2.80 -13.02 -3.77
CA HIS A 133 -2.60 -12.13 -4.93
C HIS A 133 -3.10 -12.74 -6.26
N SER A 134 -3.08 -14.06 -6.41
CA SER A 134 -3.56 -14.71 -7.63
C SER A 134 -5.07 -14.61 -7.77
N THR A 135 -5.54 -13.83 -8.76
CA THR A 135 -6.97 -13.64 -9.05
C THR A 135 -7.69 -14.94 -9.38
N SER A 136 -7.01 -15.86 -10.09
CA SER A 136 -7.54 -17.20 -10.38
C SER A 136 -7.72 -18.05 -9.12
N LEU A 137 -6.72 -18.07 -8.23
CA LEU A 137 -6.76 -18.84 -6.99
C LEU A 137 -7.81 -18.27 -6.04
N LYS A 138 -7.91 -16.95 -5.97
CA LYS A 138 -8.94 -16.23 -5.20
C LYS A 138 -10.34 -16.61 -5.67
N ARG A 139 -10.61 -16.55 -6.97
CA ARG A 139 -11.89 -16.94 -7.56
C ARG A 139 -12.24 -18.39 -7.23
N ASP A 140 -11.29 -19.30 -7.37
CA ASP A 140 -11.53 -20.73 -7.15
C ASP A 140 -11.75 -21.07 -5.66
N LEU A 141 -11.07 -20.36 -4.75
CA LEU A 141 -11.32 -20.45 -3.30
C LEU A 141 -12.71 -19.92 -2.94
N THR A 142 -13.14 -18.80 -3.52
CA THR A 142 -14.50 -18.26 -3.34
C THR A 142 -15.56 -19.21 -3.86
N ALA A 143 -15.40 -19.74 -5.08
CA ALA A 143 -16.33 -20.71 -5.67
C ALA A 143 -16.44 -21.98 -4.81
N ARG A 144 -15.33 -22.42 -4.20
CA ARG A 144 -15.37 -23.53 -3.25
C ARG A 144 -16.15 -23.18 -1.98
N ASN A 145 -16.02 -21.97 -1.44
CA ASN A 145 -16.80 -21.53 -0.28
C ASN A 145 -18.30 -21.47 -0.59
N GLU A 146 -18.70 -20.93 -1.74
CA GLU A 146 -20.09 -20.89 -2.20
C GLU A 146 -20.69 -22.31 -2.26
N LYS A 147 -19.94 -23.29 -2.77
CA LYS A 147 -20.38 -24.70 -2.78
C LYS A 147 -20.51 -25.29 -1.38
N VAL A 148 -19.63 -24.92 -0.45
CA VAL A 148 -19.72 -25.36 0.95
C VAL A 148 -20.96 -24.78 1.63
N GLU A 149 -21.30 -23.52 1.34
CA GLU A 149 -22.53 -22.87 1.82
C GLU A 149 -23.77 -23.54 1.23
N ALA A 150 -23.82 -23.76 -0.09
CA ALA A 150 -24.90 -24.50 -0.74
C ALA A 150 -25.07 -25.93 -0.17
N LEU A 151 -23.97 -26.60 0.23
CA LEU A 151 -24.04 -27.91 0.88
C LEU A 151 -24.67 -27.83 2.28
N ALA A 152 -24.43 -26.75 3.01
CA ALA A 152 -25.04 -26.51 4.32
C ALA A 152 -26.54 -26.23 4.18
N GLU A 153 -26.93 -25.40 3.21
CA GLU A 153 -28.33 -25.12 2.88
C GLU A 153 -29.09 -26.38 2.47
N LEU A 154 -28.52 -27.23 1.61
CA LEU A 154 -29.12 -28.51 1.21
C LEU A 154 -29.28 -29.46 2.40
N LYS A 155 -28.34 -29.45 3.36
CA LYS A 155 -28.44 -30.24 4.59
C LYS A 155 -29.60 -29.75 5.45
N GLU A 156 -29.75 -28.43 5.61
CA GLU A 156 -30.85 -27.84 6.36
C GLU A 156 -32.20 -28.12 5.69
N LYS A 157 -32.31 -27.88 4.38
CA LYS A 157 -33.51 -28.18 3.59
C LYS A 157 -33.90 -29.65 3.70
N GLY A 158 -32.92 -30.57 3.54
CA GLY A 158 -33.17 -32.01 3.66
C GLY A 158 -33.65 -32.43 5.07
N ASN A 159 -33.12 -31.81 6.12
CA ASN A 159 -33.58 -32.05 7.49
C ASN A 159 -34.98 -31.46 7.73
N GLY A 160 -35.29 -30.31 7.14
CA GLY A 160 -36.62 -29.69 7.20
C GLY A 160 -37.68 -30.54 6.51
N LEU A 161 -37.38 -31.04 5.31
CA LEU A 161 -38.25 -31.97 4.58
C LEU A 161 -38.46 -33.28 5.34
N GLU A 162 -37.40 -33.88 5.88
CA GLU A 162 -37.52 -35.11 6.68
C GLU A 162 -38.47 -34.92 7.87
N LYS A 163 -38.35 -33.80 8.61
CA LYS A 163 -39.28 -33.50 9.72
C LYS A 163 -40.72 -33.35 9.27
N LYS A 164 -40.97 -32.72 8.11
CA LYS A 164 -42.33 -32.55 7.55
C LYS A 164 -42.96 -33.89 7.14
N LEU A 165 -42.16 -34.80 6.60
CA LEU A 165 -42.63 -36.09 6.10
C LEU A 165 -42.97 -37.08 7.22
N VAL A 166 -42.28 -37.00 8.37
CA VAL A 166 -42.41 -37.95 9.50
C VAL A 166 -43.85 -38.15 9.96
N ASP A 167 -44.64 -37.09 10.08
CA ASP A 167 -46.01 -37.22 10.61
C ASP A 167 -46.96 -37.88 9.61
N PHE A 168 -46.77 -37.63 8.31
CA PHE A 168 -47.54 -38.28 7.25
C PHE A 168 -47.11 -39.75 7.08
N ASP A 169 -45.81 -40.02 7.11
CA ASP A 169 -45.24 -41.38 7.09
C ASP A 169 -45.77 -42.23 8.26
N LYS A 170 -45.81 -41.67 9.47
CA LYS A 170 -46.35 -42.37 10.65
C LYS A 170 -47.83 -42.69 10.51
N LYS A 171 -48.62 -41.75 9.98
CA LYS A 171 -50.08 -41.93 9.84
C LYS A 171 -50.45 -42.93 8.74
N PHE A 172 -49.69 -42.97 7.66
CA PHE A 172 -50.06 -43.70 6.45
C PHE A 172 -49.04 -44.74 5.96
N SER A 173 -48.05 -45.16 6.76
CA SER A 173 -46.92 -46.02 6.29
C SER A 173 -47.36 -47.24 5.47
N LYS A 174 -48.28 -48.06 6.00
CA LYS A 174 -48.79 -49.27 5.31
C LYS A 174 -49.61 -48.93 4.06
N SER A 175 -50.30 -47.79 4.09
CA SER A 175 -51.09 -47.28 2.96
C SER A 175 -50.22 -46.70 1.85
N LEU A 176 -49.09 -46.08 2.22
CA LEU A 176 -48.08 -45.59 1.28
C LEU A 176 -47.36 -46.76 0.59
N GLU A 177 -46.97 -47.79 1.34
CA GLU A 177 -46.44 -49.04 0.75
C GLU A 177 -47.43 -49.61 -0.27
N LEU A 178 -48.71 -49.68 0.10
CA LEU A 178 -49.76 -50.15 -0.80
C LEU A 178 -49.93 -49.26 -2.03
N TYR A 179 -49.91 -47.93 -1.85
CA TYR A 179 -50.02 -46.97 -2.95
C TYR A 179 -48.87 -47.14 -3.96
N GLU A 180 -47.64 -47.33 -3.48
CA GLU A 180 -46.44 -47.52 -4.30
C GLU A 180 -46.34 -48.89 -4.99
N THR A 181 -47.06 -49.91 -4.53
CA THR A 181 -46.98 -51.24 -5.14
C THR A 181 -47.45 -51.23 -6.60
N VAL A 182 -46.54 -51.53 -7.53
CA VAL A 182 -46.88 -51.77 -8.94
C VAL A 182 -47.18 -53.26 -9.10
N GLY A 183 -48.45 -53.67 -8.92
CA GLY A 183 -48.81 -55.09 -8.99
C GLY A 183 -50.26 -55.40 -8.65
N ALA A 184 -50.51 -56.68 -8.39
CA ALA A 184 -51.84 -57.19 -8.06
C ALA A 184 -52.37 -56.57 -6.75
N PRO A 185 -53.69 -56.28 -6.67
CA PRO A 185 -54.32 -55.85 -5.43
C PRO A 185 -54.04 -56.80 -4.26
N PRO A 186 -53.93 -56.29 -3.03
CA PRO A 186 -53.67 -57.11 -1.85
C PRO A 186 -54.82 -58.11 -1.64
N LYS A 187 -54.48 -59.29 -1.11
CA LYS A 187 -55.48 -60.35 -0.87
C LYS A 187 -56.29 -60.10 0.41
N ARG A 188 -55.72 -59.37 1.38
CA ARG A 188 -56.35 -59.01 2.66
C ARG A 188 -55.71 -57.73 3.21
N GLY A 189 -56.46 -56.94 3.97
CA GLY A 189 -55.91 -55.88 4.82
C GLY A 189 -56.73 -54.58 4.81
N LYS A 190 -56.62 -53.81 5.89
CA LYS A 190 -57.28 -52.51 6.06
C LYS A 190 -56.26 -51.39 5.92
N PHE A 191 -56.51 -50.46 5.01
CA PHE A 191 -55.59 -49.37 4.68
C PHE A 191 -56.31 -48.03 4.81
N PRO A 192 -55.95 -47.18 5.79
CA PRO A 192 -56.50 -45.84 5.91
C PRO A 192 -56.01 -44.96 4.74
N ALA A 193 -56.87 -44.11 4.21
CA ALA A 193 -56.54 -43.15 3.15
C ALA A 193 -56.78 -41.70 3.63
N PRO A 194 -56.22 -40.70 2.93
CA PRO A 194 -56.32 -39.30 3.32
C PRO A 194 -57.75 -38.73 3.27
N ASP A 195 -58.64 -39.37 2.50
CA ASP A 195 -60.07 -39.04 2.41
C ASP A 195 -60.88 -39.37 3.68
N GLY A 196 -60.20 -39.83 4.75
CA GLY A 196 -60.79 -40.23 6.02
C GLY A 196 -61.42 -41.62 6.00
N LYS A 197 -61.37 -42.34 4.87
CA LYS A 197 -61.92 -43.70 4.74
C LYS A 197 -60.84 -44.74 4.95
N THR A 198 -61.28 -45.92 5.39
CA THR A 198 -60.42 -47.12 5.45
C THR A 198 -60.90 -48.09 4.39
N TYR A 199 -59.99 -48.45 3.48
CA TYR A 199 -60.25 -49.40 2.40
C TYR A 199 -59.93 -50.81 2.91
N ASP A 200 -60.92 -51.70 2.93
CA ASP A 200 -60.80 -53.07 3.46
C ASP A 200 -60.77 -54.08 2.31
N PHE A 201 -59.61 -54.66 2.07
CA PHE A 201 -59.45 -55.72 1.08
C PHE A 201 -59.71 -57.07 1.74
N SER A 202 -60.57 -57.89 1.13
CA SER A 202 -60.89 -59.23 1.62
C SER A 202 -60.55 -60.31 0.61
N LYS A 203 -60.18 -61.50 1.12
CA LYS A 203 -59.89 -62.68 0.27
C LYS A 203 -61.16 -63.22 -0.40
N ALA A 204 -62.33 -62.86 0.13
CA ALA A 204 -63.63 -63.23 -0.43
C ALA A 204 -63.99 -62.45 -1.69
N GLU A 205 -63.34 -61.30 -1.94
CA GLU A 205 -63.62 -60.45 -3.10
C GLU A 205 -62.92 -60.99 -4.36
N LEU A 206 -63.63 -60.92 -5.49
CA LEU A 206 -63.08 -61.31 -6.77
C LEU A 206 -61.92 -60.37 -7.15
N PHE A 207 -61.05 -60.83 -8.05
CA PHE A 207 -59.89 -60.04 -8.48
C PHE A 207 -60.29 -58.70 -9.11
N GLY A 208 -61.42 -58.67 -9.86
CA GLY A 208 -61.96 -57.46 -10.47
C GLY A 208 -62.35 -56.41 -9.42
N ASP A 209 -63.13 -56.80 -8.42
CA ASP A 209 -63.60 -55.90 -7.35
C ASP A 209 -62.43 -55.30 -6.55
N ARG A 210 -61.42 -56.13 -6.26
CA ARG A 210 -60.20 -55.66 -5.58
C ARG A 210 -59.39 -54.68 -6.43
N LYS A 211 -59.43 -54.81 -7.76
CA LYS A 211 -58.78 -53.87 -8.68
C LYS A 211 -59.50 -52.52 -8.70
N GLU A 212 -60.83 -52.52 -8.70
CA GLU A 212 -61.63 -51.29 -8.58
C GLU A 212 -61.42 -50.60 -7.23
N MET A 213 -61.36 -51.38 -6.15
CA MET A 213 -61.08 -50.86 -4.81
C MET A 213 -59.68 -50.24 -4.73
N MET A 214 -58.66 -50.86 -5.34
CA MET A 214 -57.32 -50.26 -5.46
C MET A 214 -57.33 -48.96 -6.28
N ALA A 215 -58.14 -48.87 -7.35
CA ALA A 215 -58.25 -47.64 -8.12
C ALA A 215 -58.91 -46.51 -7.31
N LYS A 216 -59.96 -46.82 -6.53
CA LYS A 216 -60.59 -45.86 -5.60
C LYS A 216 -59.62 -45.43 -4.49
N PHE A 217 -58.88 -46.38 -3.93
CA PHE A 217 -57.84 -46.12 -2.94
C PHE A 217 -56.75 -45.19 -3.48
N ARG A 218 -56.20 -45.44 -4.67
CA ARG A 218 -55.21 -44.56 -5.30
C ARG A 218 -55.78 -43.17 -5.60
N ALA A 219 -57.01 -43.10 -6.12
CA ALA A 219 -57.67 -41.83 -6.38
C ALA A 219 -57.89 -40.98 -5.11
N ALA A 220 -58.06 -41.62 -3.94
CA ALA A 220 -58.15 -40.92 -2.65
C ALA A 220 -56.83 -40.27 -2.24
N PHE A 221 -55.69 -40.88 -2.60
CA PHE A 221 -54.37 -40.27 -2.45
C PHE A 221 -54.13 -39.19 -3.51
N ASP A 222 -54.35 -39.48 -4.79
CA ASP A 222 -54.04 -38.57 -5.90
C ASP A 222 -54.80 -37.23 -5.84
N LYS A 223 -56.01 -37.23 -5.25
CA LYS A 223 -56.85 -36.04 -5.10
C LYS A 223 -56.61 -35.26 -3.81
N ASP A 224 -55.88 -35.83 -2.85
CA ASP A 224 -55.63 -35.18 -1.56
C ASP A 224 -54.48 -34.17 -1.66
N ALA A 225 -54.76 -32.92 -1.29
CA ALA A 225 -53.76 -31.85 -1.31
C ALA A 225 -52.60 -32.10 -0.33
N GLY A 226 -52.87 -32.75 0.80
CA GLY A 226 -51.86 -33.13 1.79
C GLY A 226 -50.88 -34.16 1.23
N PHE A 227 -51.40 -35.17 0.55
CA PHE A 227 -50.60 -36.18 -0.13
C PHE A 227 -49.81 -35.62 -1.32
N GLN A 228 -50.40 -34.74 -2.13
CA GLN A 228 -49.68 -34.09 -3.23
C GLN A 228 -48.48 -33.27 -2.71
N SER A 229 -48.66 -32.53 -1.61
CA SER A 229 -47.56 -31.81 -0.95
C SER A 229 -46.52 -32.77 -0.37
N TYR A 230 -46.96 -33.85 0.29
CA TYR A 230 -46.07 -34.89 0.84
C TYR A 230 -45.23 -35.55 -0.26
N ASP A 231 -45.84 -35.95 -1.37
CA ASP A 231 -45.15 -36.65 -2.45
C ASP A 231 -44.17 -35.71 -3.18
N ALA A 232 -44.51 -34.43 -3.33
CA ALA A 232 -43.58 -33.41 -3.82
C ALA A 232 -42.37 -33.23 -2.88
N ASP A 233 -42.60 -33.09 -1.57
CA ASP A 233 -41.55 -32.95 -0.55
C ASP A 233 -40.67 -34.21 -0.47
N ARG A 234 -41.26 -35.40 -0.63
CA ARG A 234 -40.56 -36.69 -0.66
C ARG A 234 -39.71 -36.85 -1.92
N ARG A 235 -40.23 -36.46 -3.09
CA ARG A 235 -39.46 -36.42 -4.34
C ARG A 235 -38.29 -35.44 -4.25
N GLU A 236 -38.49 -34.25 -3.67
CA GLU A 236 -37.41 -33.30 -3.44
C GLU A 236 -36.38 -33.82 -2.42
N LEU A 237 -36.81 -34.50 -1.36
CA LEU A 237 -35.90 -35.13 -0.40
C LEU A 237 -35.05 -36.23 -1.07
N ARG A 238 -35.64 -37.06 -1.93
CA ARG A 238 -34.91 -38.04 -2.75
C ARG A 238 -33.92 -37.35 -3.69
N ARG A 239 -34.28 -36.25 -4.37
CA ARG A 239 -33.33 -35.48 -5.19
C ARG A 239 -32.16 -34.92 -4.38
N ILE A 240 -32.39 -34.50 -3.15
CA ILE A 240 -31.35 -33.95 -2.27
C ILE A 240 -30.43 -35.06 -1.75
N ARG A 241 -30.97 -36.18 -1.25
CA ARG A 241 -30.21 -37.25 -0.58
C ARG A 241 -29.67 -38.32 -1.54
N GLY A 242 -30.36 -38.55 -2.65
CA GLY A 242 -30.15 -39.69 -3.53
C GLY A 242 -31.00 -40.88 -3.14
N THR A 243 -30.97 -41.88 -4.00
CA THR A 243 -31.50 -43.23 -3.76
C THR A 243 -30.34 -44.21 -3.63
N GLU A 244 -30.61 -45.51 -3.48
CA GLU A 244 -29.54 -46.53 -3.46
C GLU A 244 -28.79 -46.60 -4.80
N ASP A 245 -29.46 -46.26 -5.90
CA ASP A 245 -28.93 -46.37 -7.26
C ASP A 245 -28.42 -45.05 -7.85
N GLU A 246 -28.91 -43.89 -7.37
CA GLU A 246 -28.54 -42.57 -7.90
C GLU A 246 -28.03 -41.60 -6.82
N PRO A 247 -26.85 -40.99 -6.99
CA PRO A 247 -26.36 -39.97 -6.07
C PRO A 247 -27.25 -38.72 -6.15
N GLY A 248 -27.73 -38.23 -5.02
CA GLY A 248 -28.48 -36.96 -4.97
C GLY A 248 -27.56 -35.74 -5.07
N LYS A 249 -28.17 -34.55 -5.22
CA LYS A 249 -27.47 -33.26 -5.31
C LYS A 249 -26.43 -33.04 -4.20
N ARG A 250 -26.70 -33.56 -2.98
CA ARG A 250 -25.77 -33.46 -1.85
C ARG A 250 -24.50 -34.28 -2.07
N ALA A 251 -24.59 -35.44 -2.70
CA ALA A 251 -23.43 -36.29 -3.00
C ALA A 251 -22.58 -35.70 -4.13
N GLU A 252 -23.24 -35.21 -5.20
CA GLU A 252 -22.59 -34.49 -6.31
C GLU A 252 -21.81 -33.27 -5.80
N LEU A 253 -22.45 -32.42 -4.99
CA LEU A 253 -21.81 -31.21 -4.47
C LEU A 253 -20.62 -31.52 -3.55
N LYS A 254 -20.68 -32.59 -2.76
CA LYS A 254 -19.52 -33.08 -1.98
C LYS A 254 -18.37 -33.50 -2.89
N GLN A 255 -18.66 -34.20 -4.00
CA GLN A 255 -17.65 -34.62 -4.95
C GLN A 255 -17.01 -33.42 -5.65
N GLU A 256 -17.79 -32.43 -6.05
CA GLU A 256 -17.28 -31.18 -6.62
C GLU A 256 -16.38 -30.41 -5.65
N ILE A 257 -16.78 -30.29 -4.37
CA ILE A 257 -15.96 -29.64 -3.33
C ILE A 257 -14.65 -30.41 -3.13
N ARG A 258 -14.68 -31.76 -3.14
CA ARG A 258 -13.46 -32.58 -3.06
C ARG A 258 -12.54 -32.36 -4.25
N ALA A 259 -13.08 -32.39 -5.47
CA ALA A 259 -12.32 -32.17 -6.70
C ALA A 259 -11.67 -30.78 -6.68
N LEU A 260 -12.43 -29.72 -6.35
CA LEU A 260 -11.89 -28.38 -6.19
C LEU A 260 -10.82 -28.29 -5.09
N SER A 261 -11.03 -28.96 -3.96
CA SER A 261 -10.05 -28.94 -2.87
C SER A 261 -8.76 -29.69 -3.24
N GLN A 262 -8.85 -30.74 -4.06
CA GLN A 262 -7.68 -31.47 -4.57
C GLN A 262 -6.90 -30.65 -5.61
N THR A 263 -7.57 -29.92 -6.50
CA THR A 263 -6.91 -29.07 -7.50
C THR A 263 -6.33 -27.79 -6.90
N LEU A 264 -6.96 -27.23 -5.86
CA LEU A 264 -6.49 -26.01 -5.19
C LEU A 264 -5.22 -26.21 -4.36
N LYS A 265 -5.05 -27.36 -3.70
CA LYS A 265 -3.88 -27.67 -2.85
C LYS A 265 -2.52 -27.42 -3.54
N PRO A 266 -2.21 -28.08 -4.67
CA PRO A 266 -0.91 -27.87 -5.35
C PRO A 266 -0.76 -26.45 -5.89
N ARG A 267 -1.86 -25.80 -6.29
CA ARG A 267 -1.83 -24.42 -6.77
C ARG A 267 -1.51 -23.42 -5.66
N ILE A 268 -2.01 -23.63 -4.45
CA ILE A 268 -1.63 -22.85 -3.27
C ILE A 268 -0.15 -23.07 -2.97
N ASP A 269 0.31 -24.32 -2.98
CA ASP A 269 1.71 -24.65 -2.70
C ASP A 269 2.67 -23.98 -3.71
N ALA A 270 2.30 -23.97 -5.00
CA ALA A 270 3.07 -23.30 -6.04
C ALA A 270 2.99 -21.76 -5.96
N ALA A 271 1.93 -21.20 -5.36
CA ALA A 271 1.73 -19.76 -5.23
C ALA A 271 2.52 -19.14 -4.07
N VAL A 272 2.91 -19.93 -3.06
CA VAL A 272 3.62 -19.45 -1.84
C VAL A 272 4.88 -18.67 -2.18
N ALA A 273 5.76 -19.22 -3.03
CA ALA A 273 6.99 -18.55 -3.40
C ALA A 273 6.73 -17.23 -4.13
N LYS A 274 5.74 -17.22 -5.05
CA LYS A 274 5.35 -16.03 -5.80
C LYS A 274 4.72 -14.95 -4.91
N GLU A 275 3.93 -15.36 -3.91
CA GLU A 275 3.32 -14.46 -2.94
C GLU A 275 4.39 -13.82 -2.03
N ALA A 276 5.37 -14.62 -1.56
CA ALA A 276 6.49 -14.10 -0.81
C ALA A 276 7.31 -13.10 -1.64
N GLU A 277 7.65 -13.44 -2.89
CA GLU A 277 8.33 -12.52 -3.82
C GLU A 277 7.54 -11.23 -4.05
N PHE A 278 6.22 -11.33 -4.26
CA PHE A 278 5.36 -10.17 -4.42
C PHE A 278 5.41 -9.25 -3.18
N ARG A 279 5.28 -9.82 -1.98
CA ARG A 279 5.36 -9.06 -0.73
C ARG A 279 6.75 -8.45 -0.50
N HIS A 280 7.83 -9.17 -0.82
CA HIS A 280 9.18 -8.62 -0.81
C HIS A 280 9.32 -7.40 -1.73
N THR A 281 8.89 -7.52 -2.99
CA THR A 281 8.97 -6.40 -3.94
C THR A 281 8.14 -5.19 -3.50
N LYS A 282 7.03 -5.41 -2.79
CA LYS A 282 6.24 -4.31 -2.22
C LYS A 282 6.99 -3.60 -1.10
N VAL A 283 7.60 -4.35 -0.17
CA VAL A 283 8.42 -3.79 0.90
C VAL A 283 9.64 -3.06 0.34
N ASP A 284 10.29 -3.59 -0.70
CA ASP A 284 11.42 -2.93 -1.36
C ASP A 284 11.01 -1.59 -1.98
N ARG A 285 9.84 -1.52 -2.63
CA ARG A 285 9.29 -0.26 -3.16
C ARG A 285 8.96 0.75 -2.07
N GLU A 286 8.48 0.29 -0.92
CA GLU A 286 8.25 1.16 0.25
C GLU A 286 9.58 1.75 0.73
N VAL A 287 10.64 0.95 0.84
CA VAL A 287 12.00 1.41 1.21
C VAL A 287 12.55 2.41 0.18
N GLU A 288 12.45 2.12 -1.11
CA GLU A 288 12.88 3.07 -2.15
C GLU A 288 12.14 4.41 -2.06
N SER A 289 10.84 4.38 -1.77
CA SER A 289 10.03 5.59 -1.60
C SER A 289 10.51 6.43 -0.41
N VAL A 290 10.77 5.78 0.72
CA VAL A 290 11.34 6.42 1.92
C VAL A 290 12.69 7.05 1.61
N GLN A 291 13.58 6.34 0.92
CA GLN A 291 14.88 6.86 0.51
C GLN A 291 14.76 8.10 -0.37
N ARG A 292 13.87 8.06 -1.37
CA ARG A 292 13.65 9.21 -2.27
C ARG A 292 13.11 10.42 -1.51
N LYS A 293 12.20 10.22 -0.55
CA LYS A 293 11.67 11.31 0.30
C LYS A 293 12.77 11.92 1.18
N ALA A 294 13.55 11.08 1.86
CA ALA A 294 14.66 11.54 2.69
C ALA A 294 15.70 12.31 1.87
N ASP A 295 16.07 11.82 0.69
CA ASP A 295 17.00 12.51 -0.20
C ASP A 295 16.44 13.82 -0.75
N ALA A 296 15.14 13.90 -1.03
CA ALA A 296 14.48 15.13 -1.44
C ALA A 296 14.50 16.18 -0.30
N GLU A 297 14.20 15.77 0.93
CA GLU A 297 14.22 16.67 2.09
C GLU A 297 15.65 17.18 2.38
N VAL A 298 16.67 16.31 2.29
CA VAL A 298 18.08 16.71 2.43
C VAL A 298 18.48 17.72 1.36
N ARG A 299 18.05 17.52 0.11
CA ARG A 299 18.31 18.49 -0.97
C ARG A 299 17.63 19.83 -0.69
N GLN A 300 16.41 19.82 -0.20
CA GLN A 300 15.69 21.03 0.17
C GLN A 300 16.42 21.79 1.29
N LYS A 301 16.82 21.11 2.38
CA LYS A 301 17.60 21.71 3.47
C LYS A 301 18.92 22.30 2.96
N TRP A 302 19.58 21.64 2.01
CA TRP A 302 20.80 22.16 1.39
C TRP A 302 20.54 23.42 0.55
N THR A 303 19.44 23.46 -0.20
CA THR A 303 19.06 24.66 -0.96
C THR A 303 18.74 25.83 -0.05
N GLU A 304 17.97 25.62 1.02
CA GLU A 304 17.63 26.63 2.02
C GLU A 304 18.91 27.18 2.68
N TYR A 305 19.79 26.29 3.12
CA TYR A 305 21.09 26.66 3.70
C TYR A 305 21.93 27.53 2.75
N ARG A 306 22.01 27.16 1.47
CA ARG A 306 22.73 27.96 0.46
C ARG A 306 22.09 29.33 0.23
N THR A 307 20.76 29.40 0.18
CA THR A 307 20.06 30.67 -0.02
C THR A 307 20.29 31.61 1.16
N GLU A 308 20.26 31.10 2.39
CA GLU A 308 20.54 31.88 3.59
C GLU A 308 21.98 32.41 3.59
N LEU A 309 22.97 31.56 3.29
CA LEU A 309 24.37 31.99 3.20
C LEU A 309 24.59 33.07 2.14
N LYS A 310 23.90 32.94 1.00
CA LYS A 310 23.99 33.94 -0.08
C LYS A 310 23.42 35.28 0.38
N ALA A 311 22.24 35.28 1.00
CA ALA A 311 21.62 36.50 1.53
C ALA A 311 22.49 37.18 2.59
N LEU A 312 23.11 36.41 3.49
CA LEU A 312 24.05 36.95 4.49
C LEU A 312 25.31 37.52 3.82
N GLY A 313 25.83 36.86 2.78
CA GLY A 313 26.97 37.36 2.01
C GLY A 313 26.67 38.66 1.27
N GLU A 314 25.47 38.77 0.67
CA GLU A 314 24.99 40.00 0.04
C GLU A 314 24.86 41.14 1.07
N ALA A 315 24.34 40.86 2.27
CA ALA A 315 24.25 41.84 3.35
C ALA A 315 25.65 42.34 3.80
N VAL A 316 26.63 41.45 3.94
CA VAL A 316 28.03 41.82 4.24
C VAL A 316 28.62 42.68 3.12
N GLY A 317 28.38 42.31 1.87
CA GLY A 317 28.80 43.08 0.69
C GLY A 317 28.23 44.51 0.70
N ALA A 318 26.92 44.64 0.89
CA ALA A 318 26.23 45.93 0.94
C ALA A 318 26.73 46.83 2.08
N LYS A 319 26.99 46.27 3.28
CA LYS A 319 27.53 47.05 4.41
C LYS A 319 28.98 47.47 4.18
N LYS A 320 29.79 46.65 3.51
CA LYS A 320 31.17 47.01 3.11
C LYS A 320 31.17 48.14 2.08
N GLU A 321 30.28 48.06 1.09
CA GLU A 321 30.12 49.11 0.08
C GLU A 321 29.64 50.42 0.71
N ALA A 322 28.66 50.37 1.61
CA ALA A 322 28.18 51.55 2.33
C ALA A 322 29.31 52.24 3.12
N LEU A 323 30.22 51.48 3.76
CA LEU A 323 31.41 52.04 4.43
C LEU A 323 32.36 52.75 3.45
N ALA A 324 32.53 52.20 2.25
CA ALA A 324 33.38 52.80 1.22
C ALA A 324 32.75 54.10 0.68
N VAL A 325 31.45 54.08 0.37
CA VAL A 325 30.68 55.26 -0.08
C VAL A 325 30.72 56.35 0.99
N GLN A 326 30.46 56.01 2.26
CA GLN A 326 30.49 56.98 3.35
C GLN A 326 31.86 57.66 3.51
N LYS A 327 32.95 56.89 3.35
CA LYS A 327 34.31 57.45 3.37
C LYS A 327 34.53 58.43 2.20
N MET A 328 34.16 58.01 0.99
CA MET A 328 34.26 58.84 -0.22
C MET A 328 33.46 60.13 -0.08
N GLU A 329 32.22 60.06 0.38
CA GLU A 329 31.37 61.24 0.59
C GLU A 329 31.97 62.18 1.64
N HIS A 330 32.51 61.66 2.74
CA HIS A 330 33.17 62.49 3.75
C HIS A 330 34.38 63.24 3.17
N GLU A 331 35.25 62.55 2.41
CA GLU A 331 36.41 63.16 1.74
C GLU A 331 35.96 64.22 0.73
N GLN A 332 34.94 63.93 -0.08
CA GLN A 332 34.37 64.89 -1.03
C GLN A 332 33.84 66.16 -0.33
N ARG A 333 33.10 66.00 0.77
CA ARG A 333 32.55 67.14 1.52
C ARG A 333 33.64 67.98 2.16
N LYS A 334 34.59 67.32 2.82
CA LYS A 334 35.66 67.96 3.59
C LYS A 334 36.66 68.68 2.70
N ASP A 335 37.11 68.03 1.63
CA ASP A 335 38.27 68.49 0.86
C ASP A 335 37.88 69.32 -0.37
N TYR A 336 36.63 69.19 -0.85
CA TYR A 336 36.16 69.90 -2.05
C TYR A 336 34.99 70.85 -1.77
N GLU A 337 33.87 70.33 -1.24
CA GLU A 337 32.62 71.10 -1.20
C GLU A 337 32.65 72.22 -0.15
N ILE A 338 33.13 71.94 1.06
CA ILE A 338 33.29 72.95 2.13
C ILE A 338 34.27 74.05 1.71
N PRO A 339 35.49 73.76 1.21
CA PRO A 339 36.39 74.78 0.68
C PRO A 339 35.79 75.61 -0.47
N ALA A 340 35.08 74.97 -1.41
CA ALA A 340 34.41 75.67 -2.51
C ALA A 340 33.31 76.63 -2.01
N LEU A 341 32.51 76.21 -1.03
CA LEU A 341 31.51 77.06 -0.38
C LEU A 341 32.16 78.23 0.37
N LYS A 342 33.26 77.99 1.10
CA LYS A 342 34.05 79.04 1.77
C LYS A 342 34.62 80.06 0.76
N ALA A 343 35.12 79.59 -0.39
CA ALA A 343 35.59 80.45 -1.47
C ALA A 343 34.46 81.30 -2.08
N LYS A 344 33.29 80.70 -2.34
CA LYS A 344 32.09 81.41 -2.81
C LYS A 344 31.66 82.49 -1.82
N LEU A 345 31.61 82.17 -0.52
CA LEU A 345 31.27 83.14 0.54
C LEU A 345 32.24 84.33 0.58
N LYS A 346 33.55 84.08 0.45
CA LYS A 346 34.56 85.16 0.35
C LYS A 346 34.35 86.01 -0.92
N GLY A 347 33.98 85.39 -2.04
CA GLY A 347 33.74 86.05 -3.33
C GLY A 347 32.48 86.92 -3.39
N ILE A 348 31.47 86.67 -2.54
CA ILE A 348 30.21 87.43 -2.50
C ILE A 348 30.44 88.92 -2.31
N LYS A 349 31.38 89.31 -1.43
CA LYS A 349 31.68 90.74 -1.18
C LYS A 349 32.20 91.44 -2.44
N LYS A 350 33.02 90.75 -3.25
CA LYS A 350 33.54 91.26 -4.52
C LYS A 350 32.42 91.38 -5.56
N MET A 351 31.60 90.34 -5.72
CA MET A 351 30.46 90.34 -6.65
C MET A 351 29.45 91.44 -6.29
N ARG A 352 29.14 91.63 -4.99
CA ARG A 352 28.26 92.72 -4.52
C ARG A 352 28.82 94.08 -4.90
N ARG A 353 30.11 94.34 -4.65
CA ARG A 353 30.76 95.61 -5.01
C ARG A 353 30.72 95.88 -6.52
N GLN A 354 31.00 94.86 -7.34
CA GLN A 354 30.93 94.98 -8.80
C GLN A 354 29.51 95.31 -9.26
N ARG A 355 28.48 94.60 -8.76
CA ARG A 355 27.08 94.88 -9.09
C ARG A 355 26.62 96.26 -8.64
N LEU A 356 27.06 96.74 -7.48
CA LEU A 356 26.74 98.09 -7.00
C LEU A 356 27.43 99.18 -7.83
N ALA A 357 28.67 98.94 -8.29
CA ALA A 357 29.40 99.83 -9.18
C ALA A 357 28.71 99.92 -10.56
N GLU A 358 28.36 98.78 -11.16
CA GLU A 358 27.60 98.72 -12.43
C GLU A 358 26.30 99.52 -12.39
N ILE A 359 25.55 99.46 -11.27
CA ILE A 359 24.32 100.26 -11.08
C ILE A 359 24.64 101.75 -10.96
N ASN A 360 25.74 102.10 -10.30
CA ASN A 360 26.14 103.49 -10.10
C ASN A 360 26.56 104.15 -11.42
N ASP A 361 27.33 103.43 -12.23
CA ASP A 361 27.91 103.90 -13.49
C ASP A 361 26.92 103.91 -14.65
N ASN A 362 25.75 103.26 -14.50
CA ASN A 362 24.70 103.26 -15.51
C ASN A 362 24.05 104.65 -15.63
N LYS A 363 24.45 105.42 -16.66
CA LYS A 363 23.96 106.77 -16.94
C LYS A 363 22.49 106.83 -17.40
N ARG A 364 21.88 105.69 -17.76
CA ARG A 364 20.49 105.61 -18.25
C ARG A 364 19.43 105.51 -17.15
N LEU A 365 19.84 105.30 -15.89
CA LEU A 365 18.93 105.18 -14.76
C LEU A 365 18.77 106.52 -14.02
N SER A 366 17.54 106.90 -13.69
CA SER A 366 17.26 108.02 -12.80
C SER A 366 17.73 107.72 -11.36
N PRO A 367 17.97 108.74 -10.52
CA PRO A 367 18.44 108.56 -9.14
C PRO A 367 17.57 107.60 -8.32
N GLU A 368 16.25 107.71 -8.41
CA GLU A 368 15.29 106.85 -7.70
C GLU A 368 15.40 105.38 -8.15
N HIS A 369 15.49 105.14 -9.46
CA HIS A 369 15.67 103.78 -9.99
C HIS A 369 17.02 103.17 -9.61
N LYS A 370 18.10 103.97 -9.51
CA LYS A 370 19.40 103.51 -8.99
C LYS A 370 19.29 103.09 -7.53
N GLN A 371 18.56 103.86 -6.71
CA GLN A 371 18.38 103.55 -5.29
C GLN A 371 17.57 102.26 -5.09
N GLN A 372 16.48 102.07 -5.85
CA GLN A 372 15.71 100.82 -5.84
C GLN A 372 16.53 99.62 -6.32
N ALA A 373 17.33 99.77 -7.37
CA ALA A 373 18.21 98.71 -7.86
C ALA A 373 19.30 98.33 -6.84
N LYS A 374 19.93 99.32 -6.18
CA LYS A 374 20.89 99.09 -5.08
C LYS A 374 20.24 98.33 -3.93
N ALA A 375 19.03 98.72 -3.50
CA ALA A 375 18.29 98.03 -2.44
C ALA A 375 17.96 96.57 -2.80
N ARG A 376 17.55 96.29 -4.05
CA ARG A 376 17.33 94.92 -4.53
C ARG A 376 18.60 94.08 -4.54
N VAL A 377 19.74 94.66 -4.93
CA VAL A 377 21.06 94.02 -4.87
C VAL A 377 21.44 93.71 -3.42
N GLU A 378 21.27 94.65 -2.49
CA GLU A 378 21.53 94.40 -1.07
C GLU A 378 20.72 93.24 -0.49
N VAL A 379 19.40 93.23 -0.76
CA VAL A 379 18.51 92.15 -0.28
C VAL A 379 18.86 90.81 -0.91
N SER A 380 19.12 90.76 -2.22
CA SER A 380 19.47 89.51 -2.91
C SER A 380 20.80 88.94 -2.44
N PHE A 381 21.83 89.77 -2.25
CA PHE A 381 23.12 89.31 -1.72
C PHE A 381 23.04 88.92 -0.23
N LYS A 382 22.19 89.58 0.57
CA LYS A 382 21.92 89.16 1.96
C LYS A 382 21.27 87.77 2.00
N LYS A 383 20.27 87.52 1.15
CA LYS A 383 19.63 86.19 1.00
C LYS A 383 20.60 85.13 0.48
N LEU A 384 21.40 85.44 -0.54
CA LEU A 384 22.40 84.53 -1.11
C LEU A 384 23.45 84.14 -0.08
N ARG A 385 23.95 85.12 0.70
CA ARG A 385 24.91 84.88 1.77
C ARG A 385 24.32 83.97 2.86
N ALA A 386 23.13 84.26 3.35
CA ALA A 386 22.47 83.42 4.36
C ALA A 386 22.22 81.99 3.89
N ASN A 387 21.86 81.79 2.60
CA ASN A 387 21.70 80.46 2.02
C ASN A 387 23.04 79.70 1.97
N LEU A 388 24.13 80.35 1.54
CA LEU A 388 25.45 79.73 1.48
C LEU A 388 26.03 79.45 2.87
N GLU A 389 25.79 80.31 3.85
CA GLU A 389 26.14 80.07 5.26
C GLU A 389 25.36 78.87 5.82
N GLY A 390 24.05 78.80 5.59
CA GLY A 390 23.24 77.64 6.01
C GLY A 390 23.59 76.34 5.29
N GLN A 391 24.02 76.40 4.02
CA GLN A 391 24.55 75.22 3.32
C GLN A 391 25.89 74.78 3.91
N LEU A 392 26.79 75.72 4.20
CA LEU A 392 28.08 75.42 4.80
C LEU A 392 27.91 74.74 6.16
N GLU A 393 27.07 75.29 7.03
CA GLU A 393 26.79 74.76 8.37
C GLU A 393 26.24 73.33 8.33
N ARG A 394 25.29 73.04 7.41
CA ARG A 394 24.78 71.68 7.21
C ARG A 394 25.87 70.70 6.78
N MET A 395 26.81 71.14 5.94
CA MET A 395 27.89 70.30 5.43
C MET A 395 28.97 70.06 6.47
N GLU A 396 29.32 71.09 7.25
CA GLU A 396 30.23 70.99 8.38
C GLU A 396 29.65 70.05 9.46
N SER A 397 28.36 70.18 9.80
CA SER A 397 27.68 69.26 10.72
C SER A 397 27.69 67.80 10.24
N LYS A 398 27.50 67.54 8.93
CA LYS A 398 27.62 66.19 8.36
C LYS A 398 29.04 65.62 8.43
N VAL A 399 30.06 66.46 8.31
CA VAL A 399 31.47 66.05 8.46
C VAL A 399 31.79 65.75 9.93
N GLU A 400 31.26 66.53 10.86
CA GLU A 400 31.42 66.29 12.30
C GLU A 400 30.75 64.98 12.74
N ALA A 401 29.54 64.69 12.24
CA ALA A 401 28.81 63.46 12.53
C ALA A 401 29.42 62.19 11.89
N HIS A 402 30.32 62.33 10.90
CA HIS A 402 30.89 61.18 10.19
C HIS A 402 31.57 60.16 11.12
N SER A 403 32.23 60.62 12.18
CA SER A 403 32.90 59.73 13.15
C SER A 403 31.92 58.77 13.84
N SER A 404 30.75 59.28 14.29
CA SER A 404 29.72 58.45 14.93
C SER A 404 29.05 57.52 13.93
N ASP A 405 28.69 58.04 12.76
CA ASP A 405 27.98 57.26 11.73
C ASP A 405 28.85 56.13 11.21
N ARG A 406 30.15 56.39 11.00
CA ARG A 406 31.12 55.37 10.59
C ARG A 406 31.32 54.30 11.65
N LYS A 407 31.32 54.67 12.93
CA LYS A 407 31.40 53.69 14.04
C LYS A 407 30.15 52.80 14.08
N ALA A 408 28.96 53.37 13.92
CA ALA A 408 27.71 52.62 13.87
C ALA A 408 27.71 51.64 12.68
N LEU A 409 28.02 52.12 11.48
CA LEU A 409 28.04 51.30 10.28
C LEU A 409 29.12 50.21 10.33
N LYS A 410 30.28 50.49 10.94
CA LYS A 410 31.33 49.49 11.17
C LYS A 410 30.88 48.41 12.14
N LYS A 411 30.14 48.75 13.19
CA LYS A 411 29.55 47.79 14.13
C LYS A 411 28.56 46.87 13.41
N GLU A 412 27.67 47.43 12.60
CA GLU A 412 26.73 46.64 11.79
C GLU A 412 27.44 45.71 10.79
N TYR A 413 28.50 46.19 10.14
CA TYR A 413 29.32 45.37 9.25
C TYR A 413 29.93 44.17 10.00
N HIS A 414 30.53 44.39 11.18
CA HIS A 414 31.11 43.30 11.97
C HIS A 414 30.05 42.31 12.44
N GLN A 415 28.87 42.79 12.86
CA GLN A 415 27.75 41.92 13.23
C GLN A 415 27.27 41.06 12.04
N ALA A 416 27.21 41.64 10.84
CA ALA A 416 26.86 40.89 9.62
C ALA A 416 27.92 39.84 9.26
N VAL A 417 29.21 40.18 9.40
CA VAL A 417 30.33 39.23 9.19
C VAL A 417 30.26 38.09 10.20
N ASP A 418 30.02 38.38 11.48
CA ASP A 418 29.89 37.37 12.52
C ASP A 418 28.67 36.46 12.29
N ALA A 419 27.55 37.03 11.84
CA ALA A 419 26.36 36.28 11.48
C ALA A 419 26.62 35.34 10.30
N GLN A 420 27.26 35.83 9.23
CA GLN A 420 27.66 35.02 8.08
C GLN A 420 28.64 33.90 8.51
N ALA A 421 29.63 34.21 9.35
CA ALA A 421 30.59 33.23 9.84
C ALA A 421 29.91 32.15 10.70
N LYS A 422 28.98 32.52 11.58
CA LYS A 422 28.18 31.57 12.38
C LYS A 422 27.33 30.67 11.49
N ALA A 423 26.59 31.25 10.54
CA ALA A 423 25.77 30.49 9.59
C ALA A 423 26.62 29.56 8.71
N SER A 424 27.81 29.99 8.28
CA SER A 424 28.72 29.18 7.44
C SER A 424 29.21 27.89 8.10
N LYS A 425 29.14 27.79 9.44
CA LYS A 425 29.42 26.54 10.15
C LYS A 425 28.33 25.47 9.90
N GLY A 426 27.13 25.90 9.52
CA GLY A 426 26.03 25.03 9.11
C GLY A 426 25.56 24.08 10.22
N LYS A 427 25.67 24.49 11.49
CA LYS A 427 25.33 23.62 12.63
C LYS A 427 23.88 23.14 12.56
N ASP A 428 22.96 24.07 12.30
CA ASP A 428 21.52 23.76 12.24
C ASP A 428 21.17 22.96 10.99
N PHE A 429 21.81 23.27 9.85
CA PHE A 429 21.70 22.45 8.63
C PHE A 429 22.15 21.00 8.87
N ARG A 430 23.33 20.79 9.47
CA ARG A 430 23.86 19.43 9.75
C ARG A 430 22.93 18.66 10.68
N LYS A 431 22.47 19.30 11.76
CA LYS A 431 21.51 18.70 12.70
C LYS A 431 20.21 18.33 11.98
N GLY A 432 19.69 19.22 11.16
CA GLY A 432 18.48 18.97 10.37
C GLY A 432 18.65 17.82 9.37
N VAL A 433 19.82 17.62 8.77
CA VAL A 433 20.10 16.46 7.89
C VAL A 433 20.21 15.17 8.69
N GLU A 434 20.86 15.20 9.85
CA GLU A 434 21.00 14.06 10.75
C GLU A 434 19.63 13.52 11.20
N GLU A 435 18.71 14.40 11.59
CA GLU A 435 17.34 14.04 11.96
C GLU A 435 16.59 13.32 10.83
N VAL A 436 16.72 13.77 9.57
CA VAL A 436 16.12 13.09 8.40
C VAL A 436 16.72 11.69 8.22
N ARG A 437 18.04 11.57 8.35
CA ARG A 437 18.73 10.29 8.19
C ARG A 437 18.39 9.31 9.32
N GLU A 438 18.24 9.78 10.55
CA GLU A 438 17.78 8.94 11.66
C GLU A 438 16.36 8.40 11.43
N GLN A 439 15.45 9.24 10.93
CA GLN A 439 14.09 8.81 10.59
C GLN A 439 14.10 7.78 9.46
N GLN A 440 14.86 8.03 8.40
CA GLN A 440 15.07 7.08 7.31
C GLN A 440 15.55 5.71 7.84
N VAL A 441 16.57 5.70 8.71
CA VAL A 441 17.12 4.45 9.28
C VAL A 441 16.08 3.72 10.14
N LYS A 442 15.25 4.45 10.92
CA LYS A 442 14.17 3.84 11.71
C LYS A 442 13.14 3.15 10.80
N GLU A 443 12.76 3.80 9.70
CA GLU A 443 11.81 3.24 8.72
C GLU A 443 12.41 2.06 7.97
N GLU A 444 13.66 2.14 7.51
CA GLU A 444 14.38 1.04 6.86
C GLU A 444 14.52 -0.18 7.78
N LYS A 445 14.82 0.03 9.07
CA LYS A 445 14.85 -1.06 10.07
C LYS A 445 13.48 -1.71 10.25
N SER A 446 12.41 -0.92 10.25
CA SER A 446 11.03 -1.45 10.32
C SER A 446 10.67 -2.26 9.09
N ALA A 447 10.99 -1.75 7.89
CA ALA A 447 10.79 -2.44 6.63
C ALA A 447 11.61 -3.74 6.56
N LEU A 448 12.86 -3.74 7.04
CA LEU A 448 13.69 -4.94 7.11
C LEU A 448 13.08 -6.01 8.02
N LYS A 449 12.48 -5.63 9.15
CA LYS A 449 11.75 -6.57 10.02
C LYS A 449 10.57 -7.19 9.29
N LYS A 450 9.76 -6.38 8.59
CA LYS A 450 8.65 -6.88 7.76
C LYS A 450 9.16 -7.82 6.66
N HIS A 451 10.18 -7.40 5.92
CA HIS A 451 10.80 -8.21 4.86
C HIS A 451 11.25 -9.57 5.39
N LYS A 452 11.88 -9.64 6.57
CA LYS A 452 12.26 -10.92 7.19
C LYS A 452 11.07 -11.76 7.67
N ALA A 453 9.95 -11.13 8.02
CA ALA A 453 8.73 -11.82 8.48
C ALA A 453 7.91 -12.42 7.32
N VAL A 454 8.00 -11.86 6.11
CA VAL A 454 7.21 -12.27 4.93
C VAL A 454 7.16 -13.79 4.73
N PRO A 455 8.28 -14.55 4.70
CA PRO A 455 8.21 -15.99 4.46
C PRO A 455 7.40 -16.74 5.53
N LYS A 456 7.50 -16.31 6.79
CA LYS A 456 6.79 -16.93 7.91
C LYS A 456 5.30 -16.61 7.86
N GLU A 457 4.93 -15.38 7.52
CA GLU A 457 3.53 -14.96 7.39
C GLU A 457 2.84 -15.69 6.23
N VAL A 458 3.48 -15.75 5.06
CA VAL A 458 2.93 -16.46 3.89
C VAL A 458 2.77 -17.95 4.18
N GLU A 459 3.71 -18.57 4.88
CA GLU A 459 3.61 -19.99 5.25
C GLU A 459 2.48 -20.25 6.27
N GLN A 460 2.27 -19.34 7.22
CA GLN A 460 1.14 -19.42 8.16
C GLN A 460 -0.21 -19.29 7.46
N GLU A 461 -0.35 -18.33 6.55
CA GLU A 461 -1.55 -18.15 5.73
C GLU A 461 -1.81 -19.39 4.87
N ARG A 462 -0.77 -19.92 4.19
CA ARG A 462 -0.83 -21.17 3.43
C ARG A 462 -1.33 -22.33 4.28
N ALA A 463 -0.76 -22.52 5.47
CA ALA A 463 -1.16 -23.59 6.39
C ALA A 463 -2.64 -23.44 6.82
N ALA A 464 -3.10 -22.21 7.07
CA ALA A 464 -4.49 -21.93 7.40
C ALA A 464 -5.45 -22.23 6.23
N ILE A 465 -5.09 -21.84 5.00
CA ILE A 465 -5.87 -22.16 3.79
C ILE A 465 -5.89 -23.68 3.57
N ARG A 466 -4.75 -24.36 3.68
CA ARG A 466 -4.67 -25.84 3.58
C ARG A 466 -5.59 -26.54 4.59
N LYS A 467 -5.60 -26.08 5.84
CA LYS A 467 -6.49 -26.60 6.88
C LYS A 467 -7.97 -26.40 6.53
N GLY A 468 -8.33 -25.27 5.93
CA GLY A 468 -9.69 -25.02 5.43
C GLY A 468 -10.09 -25.94 4.27
N LEU A 469 -9.15 -26.25 3.37
CA LEU A 469 -9.38 -27.16 2.23
C LEU A 469 -9.51 -28.63 2.63
N GLN A 470 -8.80 -29.06 3.68
CA GLN A 470 -8.76 -30.47 4.07
C GLN A 470 -10.04 -30.94 4.78
N GLY A 471 -10.84 -30.02 5.33
CA GLY A 471 -11.93 -30.36 6.25
C GLY A 471 -11.39 -31.04 7.52
N ARG A 472 -12.25 -31.33 8.50
CA ARG A 472 -11.85 -32.26 9.58
C ARG A 472 -11.79 -33.68 9.02
N MET A 473 -10.67 -34.05 8.42
CA MET A 473 -10.28 -35.46 8.39
C MET A 473 -9.84 -35.80 9.81
N ASN A 474 -10.55 -36.70 10.49
CA ASN A 474 -9.91 -37.47 11.54
C ASN A 474 -8.77 -38.20 10.83
N SER A 475 -7.53 -37.77 11.09
CA SER A 475 -6.36 -38.46 10.59
C SER A 475 -6.53 -39.94 10.92
N THR A 476 -6.57 -40.80 9.91
CA THR A 476 -6.21 -42.18 10.14
C THR A 476 -4.78 -42.14 10.68
N GLY A 477 -4.63 -42.40 11.97
CA GLY A 477 -3.35 -42.63 12.59
C GLY A 477 -2.79 -43.93 12.02
N ILE A 478 -2.37 -43.91 10.76
CA ILE A 478 -1.40 -44.86 10.25
C ILE A 478 -0.07 -44.32 10.75
N LYS A 479 0.23 -44.62 12.01
CA LYS A 479 1.62 -44.58 12.48
C LYS A 479 2.35 -45.61 11.64
N GLY A 480 3.37 -45.17 10.92
CA GLY A 480 4.32 -46.08 10.30
C GLY A 480 5.00 -46.92 11.37
N HIS A 481 5.19 -48.19 11.00
CA HIS A 481 5.86 -49.30 11.70
C HIS A 481 4.96 -50.23 12.50
#